data_AF-A0AAV7XJQ0-F1
#
_entry.id   AF-A0AAV7XJQ0-F1
#
_cell.length_a   1.000
_cell.length_b   1.000
_cell.length_c   1.000
_cell.angle_alpha   90.00
_cell.angle_beta   90.00
_cell.angle_gamma   90.00
#
_symmetry.space_group_name_H-M   'P 1'
#
loop_
_entity.id
_entity.type
_entity.pdbx_description
1 polymer ?
#
loop_
_entity_poly.entity_id
_entity_poly.type
_entity_poly.pdbx_seq_one_letter_code
_entity_poly.pdbx_strand_id
1 'polypeptide(L)'
;MDLMCNVSTCRKSLTGALWVTRCSHAFCEEHARTLAHKQNVKCPACSTVLGKRFDVIRQNSNPAEDFRAMVLVGLRPEIVLDMAMRATSFWNYQVELELKFQSHSVKRSKEAVEKLKVNHASMLRQLANAKKTSDSMYINICVMGCGKHAFFLDYFSSNARS
;
A
#
# COMPACT_ATOMS: atom_id res chain seq x y z
N MET A 1 -14.79 -9.79 2.74
CA MET A 1 -13.95 -8.58 2.86
C MET A 1 -14.03 -8.19 4.31
N ASP A 2 -12.88 -8.09 4.99
CA ASP A 2 -12.87 -7.80 6.41
C ASP A 2 -12.72 -6.29 6.62
N LEU A 3 -13.19 -5.81 7.77
CA LEU A 3 -12.93 -4.44 8.19
C LEU A 3 -11.45 -4.30 8.61
N MET A 4 -10.85 -3.18 8.23
CA MET A 4 -9.46 -2.86 8.58
C MET A 4 -9.42 -1.70 9.56
N CYS A 5 -8.50 -1.72 10.50
CA CYS A 5 -8.28 -0.60 11.41
C CYS A 5 -8.02 0.69 10.61
N ASN A 6 -8.78 1.76 10.87
CA ASN A 6 -8.68 3.03 10.13
C ASN A 6 -7.48 3.90 10.54
N VAL A 7 -6.63 3.45 11.47
CA VAL A 7 -5.30 4.04 11.64
C VAL A 7 -4.44 3.62 10.45
N SER A 8 -4.01 4.61 9.66
CA SER A 8 -3.38 4.42 8.34
C SER A 8 -2.16 3.49 8.33
N THR A 9 -1.42 3.44 9.43
CA THR A 9 -0.22 2.61 9.60
C THR A 9 -0.49 1.21 10.17
N CYS A 10 -1.69 0.95 10.70
CA CYS A 10 -1.97 -0.28 11.46
C CYS A 10 -2.33 -1.46 10.55
N ARG A 11 -3.29 -1.27 9.63
CA ARG A 11 -3.76 -2.29 8.68
C ARG A 11 -4.12 -3.65 9.32
N LYS A 12 -4.47 -3.67 10.62
CA LYS A 12 -4.93 -4.88 11.31
C LYS A 12 -6.36 -5.19 10.89
N SER A 13 -6.63 -6.44 10.51
CA SER A 13 -8.00 -6.92 10.28
C SER A 13 -8.77 -6.94 11.60
N LEU A 14 -10.02 -6.49 11.56
CA LEU A 14 -10.90 -6.35 12.72
C LEU A 14 -11.84 -7.56 12.79
N THR A 15 -11.30 -8.67 13.26
CA THR A 15 -12.03 -9.93 13.43
C THR A 15 -12.46 -10.13 14.89
N GLY A 16 -13.71 -10.54 15.09
CA GLY A 16 -14.27 -10.77 16.42
C GLY A 16 -14.68 -9.47 17.09
N ALA A 17 -13.80 -8.81 17.83
CA ALA A 17 -14.12 -7.56 18.52
C ALA A 17 -13.53 -6.35 17.79
N LEU A 18 -14.37 -5.35 17.54
CA LEU A 18 -13.95 -4.05 17.01
C LEU A 18 -14.52 -2.90 17.81
N TRP A 19 -13.90 -1.74 17.66
CA TRP A 19 -14.40 -0.50 18.22
C TRP A 19 -14.84 0.41 17.11
N VAL A 20 -16.06 0.92 17.19
CA VAL A 20 -16.67 1.76 16.17
C VAL A 20 -17.02 3.10 16.76
N THR A 21 -16.84 4.16 15.99
CA THR A 21 -17.17 5.52 16.40
C THR A 21 -18.36 6.07 15.63
N ARG A 22 -19.00 7.13 16.17
CA ARG A 22 -20.11 7.84 15.49
C ARG A 22 -19.74 8.42 14.12
N CYS A 23 -18.45 8.67 13.88
CA CYS A 23 -17.95 9.19 12.61
C CYS A 23 -17.58 8.06 11.64
N SER A 24 -18.15 6.87 11.86
CA SER A 24 -17.99 5.69 11.01
C SER A 24 -16.54 5.23 10.88
N HIS A 25 -15.71 5.38 11.91
CA HIS A 25 -14.36 4.79 11.93
C HIS A 25 -14.32 3.57 12.85
N ALA A 26 -13.58 2.56 12.43
CA ALA A 26 -13.37 1.29 13.10
C ALA A 26 -11.89 1.12 13.50
N PHE A 27 -11.68 0.62 14.72
CA PHE A 27 -10.36 0.49 15.34
C PHE A 27 -10.18 -0.88 15.98
N CYS A 28 -8.94 -1.37 15.97
CA CYS A 28 -8.56 -2.52 16.78
C CYS A 28 -8.50 -2.13 18.26
N GLU A 29 -8.53 -3.14 19.15
CA GLU A 29 -8.47 -2.96 20.60
C GLU A 29 -7.32 -2.04 21.04
N GLU A 30 -6.12 -2.21 20.48
CA GLU A 30 -4.93 -1.43 20.82
C GLU A 30 -5.13 0.08 20.60
N HIS A 31 -5.66 0.47 19.43
CA HIS A 31 -5.91 1.88 19.12
C HIS A 31 -7.14 2.43 19.85
N ALA A 32 -8.13 1.57 20.10
CA ALA A 32 -9.34 1.95 20.81
C ALA A 32 -9.12 2.21 22.31
N ARG A 33 -8.06 1.66 22.93
CA ARG A 33 -7.68 2.00 24.32
C ARG A 33 -7.53 3.50 24.55
N THR A 34 -7.11 4.24 23.52
CA THR A 34 -6.99 5.70 23.60
C THR A 34 -8.35 6.41 23.62
N LEU A 35 -9.39 5.75 23.12
CA LEU A 35 -10.77 6.26 22.98
C LEU A 35 -11.67 5.81 24.14
N ALA A 36 -11.42 4.62 24.69
CA ALA A 36 -12.22 4.04 25.74
C ALA A 36 -12.14 4.87 27.04
N HIS A 37 -13.29 5.10 27.67
CA HIS A 37 -13.44 5.69 29.01
C HIS A 37 -12.97 7.15 29.19
N LYS A 38 -12.74 7.89 28.09
CA LYS A 38 -12.32 9.30 28.15
C LYS A 38 -13.36 10.21 27.51
N GLN A 39 -13.62 11.36 28.13
CA GLN A 39 -14.43 12.42 27.53
C GLN A 39 -13.58 13.30 26.62
N ASN A 40 -14.19 13.87 25.58
CA ASN A 40 -13.55 14.80 24.64
C ASN A 40 -12.32 14.25 23.90
N VAL A 41 -12.32 12.95 23.57
CA VAL A 41 -11.24 12.34 22.78
C VAL A 41 -11.44 12.63 21.30
N LYS A 42 -10.36 12.82 20.56
CA LYS A 42 -10.40 12.97 19.10
C LYS A 42 -10.31 11.61 18.41
N CYS A 43 -11.16 11.40 17.41
CA CYS A 43 -11.05 10.25 16.52
C CYS A 43 -9.64 10.21 15.88
N PRO A 44 -8.88 9.09 15.98
CA PRO A 44 -7.53 9.01 15.45
C PRO A 44 -7.46 9.13 13.92
N ALA A 45 -8.55 8.86 13.22
CA ALA A 45 -8.61 8.89 11.76
C ALA A 45 -9.02 10.26 11.20
N CYS A 46 -10.00 10.95 11.82
CA CYS A 46 -10.59 12.17 11.28
C CYS A 46 -10.63 13.36 12.26
N SER A 47 -10.06 13.22 13.46
CA SER A 47 -10.01 14.24 14.51
C SER A 47 -11.35 14.76 15.04
N THR A 48 -12.49 14.17 14.65
CA THR A 48 -13.80 14.48 15.23
C THR A 48 -13.76 14.27 16.74
N VAL A 49 -14.28 15.23 17.51
CA VAL A 49 -14.38 15.15 18.97
C VAL A 49 -15.51 14.18 19.35
N LEU A 50 -15.18 13.22 20.20
CA LEU A 50 -16.03 12.16 20.72
C LEU A 50 -16.18 12.38 22.23
N GLY A 51 -17.41 12.42 22.71
CA GLY A 51 -17.68 12.71 24.13
C GLY A 51 -19.05 12.29 24.63
N LYS A 52 -19.95 11.86 23.75
CA LYS A 52 -21.26 11.33 24.16
C LYS A 52 -21.18 9.83 24.43
N ARG A 53 -22.16 9.33 25.20
CA ARG A 53 -22.25 7.93 25.67
C ARG A 53 -22.11 6.87 24.58
N PHE A 54 -22.57 7.15 23.37
CA PHE A 54 -22.56 6.21 22.23
C PHE A 54 -21.63 6.64 21.10
N ASP A 55 -20.74 7.60 21.35
CA ASP A 55 -19.80 8.08 20.33
C ASP A 55 -18.71 7.06 20.01
N VAL A 56 -18.44 6.14 20.95
CA VAL A 56 -17.49 5.04 20.85
C VAL A 56 -18.13 3.80 21.45
N ILE A 57 -18.28 2.75 20.66
CA ILE A 57 -18.86 1.49 21.10
C ILE A 57 -17.95 0.33 20.74
N ARG A 58 -17.82 -0.63 21.65
CA ARG A 58 -17.25 -1.94 21.34
C ARG A 58 -18.33 -2.83 20.76
N GLN A 59 -18.03 -3.49 19.65
CA GLN A 59 -18.96 -4.36 18.94
C GLN A 59 -18.29 -5.69 18.63
N ASN A 60 -19.11 -6.75 18.57
CA ASN A 60 -18.70 -8.01 18.00
C ASN A 60 -19.09 -8.02 16.51
N SER A 61 -18.13 -8.23 15.61
CA SER A 61 -18.36 -8.32 14.17
C SER A 61 -19.17 -9.54 13.76
N ASN A 62 -19.19 -10.57 14.61
CA ASN A 62 -19.91 -11.82 14.37
C ASN A 62 -20.55 -12.33 15.69
N PRO A 63 -21.64 -11.70 16.15
CA PRO A 63 -22.35 -12.14 17.33
C PRO A 63 -23.06 -13.48 17.10
N ALA A 64 -23.33 -14.22 18.19
CA ALA A 64 -24.04 -15.49 18.15
C ALA A 64 -25.44 -15.35 17.53
N GLU A 65 -25.96 -16.42 16.93
CA GLU A 65 -27.25 -16.42 16.26
C GLU A 65 -28.40 -16.01 17.16
N ASP A 66 -28.49 -16.59 18.36
CA ASP A 66 -29.51 -16.24 19.35
C ASP A 66 -29.47 -14.75 19.72
N PHE A 67 -28.28 -14.16 19.84
CA PHE A 67 -28.16 -12.73 20.11
C PHE A 67 -28.70 -11.88 18.95
N ARG A 68 -28.44 -12.26 17.70
CA ARG A 68 -28.95 -11.56 16.50
C ARG A 68 -30.47 -11.62 16.41
N ALA A 69 -31.06 -12.76 16.75
CA ALA A 69 -32.51 -12.90 16.79
C ALA A 69 -33.10 -12.05 17.92
N MET A 70 -32.56 -12.19 19.14
CA MET A 70 -33.11 -11.56 20.33
C MET A 70 -33.00 -10.03 20.35
N VAL A 71 -31.94 -9.45 19.78
CA VAL A 71 -31.76 -7.98 19.79
C VAL A 71 -32.81 -7.23 18.97
N LEU A 72 -33.49 -7.92 18.04
CA LEU A 72 -34.51 -7.33 17.17
C LEU A 72 -35.95 -7.54 17.68
N VAL A 73 -36.16 -8.46 18.62
CA VAL A 73 -37.48 -8.80 19.14
C VAL A 73 -38.12 -7.59 19.83
N GLY A 74 -39.37 -7.29 19.49
CA GLY A 74 -40.14 -6.17 20.05
C GLY A 74 -39.87 -4.81 19.38
N LEU A 75 -38.94 -4.73 18.43
CA LEU A 75 -38.74 -3.53 17.62
C LEU A 75 -39.79 -3.45 16.50
N ARG A 76 -40.25 -2.24 16.20
CA ARG A 76 -41.11 -2.02 15.03
C ARG A 76 -40.30 -2.17 13.72
N PRO A 77 -40.93 -2.59 12.62
CA PRO A 77 -40.24 -2.76 11.33
C PRO A 77 -39.46 -1.52 10.88
N GLU A 78 -39.97 -0.31 11.12
CA GLU A 78 -39.31 0.93 10.69
C GLU A 78 -37.96 1.15 11.39
N ILE A 79 -37.87 0.75 12.67
CA ILE A 79 -36.63 0.86 13.46
C ILE A 79 -35.60 -0.15 12.95
N VAL A 80 -36.02 -1.38 12.67
CA VAL A 80 -35.14 -2.44 12.14
C VAL A 80 -34.57 -2.02 10.78
N LEU A 81 -35.41 -1.45 9.91
CA LEU A 81 -34.98 -0.96 8.60
C LEU A 81 -34.00 0.23 8.72
N ASP A 82 -34.24 1.20 9.60
CA ASP A 82 -33.30 2.30 9.87
C ASP A 82 -31.94 1.78 10.36
N MET A 83 -31.93 0.80 11.28
CA MET A 83 -30.71 0.15 11.75
C MET A 83 -29.95 -0.55 10.61
N ALA A 84 -30.66 -1.30 9.77
CA ALA A 84 -30.07 -2.00 8.62
C ALA A 84 -29.47 -1.02 7.59
N MET A 85 -30.16 0.08 7.32
CA MET A 85 -29.66 1.15 6.45
C MET A 85 -28.37 1.76 7.01
N ARG A 86 -28.33 2.10 8.30
CA ARG A 86 -27.13 2.65 8.95
C ARG A 86 -25.96 1.68 8.93
N ALA A 87 -26.21 0.40 9.21
CA ALA A 87 -25.19 -0.64 9.13
C ALA A 87 -24.62 -0.77 7.71
N THR A 88 -25.49 -0.72 6.71
CA THR A 88 -25.11 -0.76 5.28
C THR A 88 -24.28 0.46 4.88
N SER A 89 -24.71 1.66 5.26
CA SER A 89 -23.97 2.90 5.00
C SER A 89 -22.58 2.87 5.64
N PHE A 90 -22.48 2.37 6.88
CA PHE A 90 -21.20 2.18 7.54
C PHE A 90 -20.30 1.22 6.74
N TRP A 91 -20.82 0.07 6.32
CA TRP A 91 -20.03 -0.91 5.56
C TRP A 91 -19.55 -0.36 4.22
N ASN A 92 -20.42 0.31 3.47
CA ASN A 92 -20.06 0.95 2.20
C ASN A 92 -18.93 1.97 2.39
N TYR A 93 -19.01 2.78 3.44
CA TYR A 93 -17.95 3.73 3.78
C TYR A 93 -16.60 3.02 4.04
N GLN A 94 -16.60 1.88 4.75
CA GLN A 94 -15.38 1.10 4.97
C GLN A 94 -14.81 0.52 3.68
N VAL A 95 -15.67 0.01 2.80
CA VAL A 95 -15.26 -0.48 1.48
C VAL A 95 -14.62 0.63 0.66
N GLU A 96 -15.20 1.83 0.62
CA GLU A 96 -14.63 2.99 -0.08
C GLU A 96 -13.26 3.40 0.48
N LEU A 97 -13.09 3.41 1.80
CA LEU A 97 -11.80 3.70 2.43
C LEU A 97 -10.74 2.68 2.01
N GLU A 98 -11.10 1.40 1.97
CA GLU A 98 -10.19 0.33 1.56
C GLU A 98 -9.84 0.41 0.07
N LEU A 99 -10.82 0.68 -0.80
CA LEU A 99 -10.59 0.89 -2.23
C LEU A 99 -9.65 2.07 -2.49
N LYS A 100 -9.83 3.18 -1.76
CA LYS A 100 -8.93 4.34 -1.82
C LYS A 100 -7.51 3.92 -1.40
N PHE A 101 -7.35 3.22 -0.28
CA PHE A 101 -6.04 2.74 0.16
C PHE A 101 -5.35 1.85 -0.89
N GLN A 102 -6.09 0.90 -1.46
CA GLN A 102 -5.58 -0.02 -2.48
C GLN A 102 -5.19 0.73 -3.76
N SER A 103 -6.01 1.68 -4.21
CA SER A 103 -5.71 2.52 -5.38
C SER A 103 -4.39 3.29 -5.21
N HIS A 104 -4.19 3.90 -4.04
CA HIS A 104 -2.94 4.59 -3.71
C HIS A 104 -1.74 3.64 -3.67
N SER A 105 -1.92 2.44 -3.11
CA SER A 105 -0.88 1.40 -3.04
C SER A 105 -0.47 0.91 -4.43
N VAL A 106 -1.45 0.71 -5.32
CA VAL A 106 -1.20 0.35 -6.73
C VAL A 106 -0.45 1.46 -7.45
N LYS A 107 -0.88 2.72 -7.29
CA LYS A 107 -0.19 3.87 -7.90
C LYS A 107 1.28 3.95 -7.46
N ARG A 108 1.54 3.85 -6.15
CA ARG A 108 2.90 3.85 -5.60
C ARG A 108 3.75 2.71 -6.16
N SER A 109 3.16 1.51 -6.29
CA SER A 109 3.85 0.34 -6.84
C SER A 109 4.19 0.53 -8.32
N LYS A 110 3.26 1.10 -9.11
CA LYS A 110 3.51 1.44 -10.53
C LYS A 110 4.65 2.45 -10.68
N GLU A 111 4.65 3.51 -9.87
CA GLU A 111 5.72 4.52 -9.87
C GLU A 111 7.07 3.91 -9.50
N ALA A 112 7.10 2.99 -8.52
CA ALA A 112 8.33 2.29 -8.14
C ALA A 112 8.87 1.41 -9.27
N VAL A 113 7.99 0.66 -9.93
CA VAL A 113 8.35 -0.18 -11.10
C VAL A 113 8.89 0.69 -12.23
N GLU A 114 8.27 1.83 -12.52
CA GLU A 114 8.73 2.72 -13.58
C GLU A 114 10.11 3.31 -13.29
N LYS A 115 10.35 3.75 -12.05
CA LYS A 115 11.68 4.20 -11.59
C LYS A 115 12.71 3.09 -11.74
N LEU A 116 12.38 1.85 -11.37
CA LEU A 116 13.29 0.72 -11.53
C LEU A 116 13.61 0.44 -13.01
N LYS A 117 12.64 0.53 -13.91
CA LYS A 117 12.87 0.37 -15.36
C LYS A 117 13.83 1.43 -15.91
N VAL A 118 13.61 2.70 -15.56
CA VAL A 118 14.49 3.80 -15.98
C VAL A 118 15.90 3.62 -15.43
N ASN A 119 16.03 3.27 -14.15
CA ASN A 119 17.33 3.01 -13.51
C ASN A 119 18.06 1.83 -14.16
N HIS A 120 17.35 0.74 -14.44
CA HIS A 120 17.89 -0.43 -15.12
C HIS A 120 18.39 -0.09 -16.53
N ALA A 121 17.59 0.66 -17.31
CA ALA A 121 18.01 1.11 -18.65
C ALA A 121 19.24 2.03 -18.60
N SER A 122 19.33 2.92 -17.61
CA SER A 122 20.51 3.77 -17.40
C SER A 122 21.75 2.94 -17.05
N MET A 123 21.62 1.95 -16.17
CA MET A 123 22.71 1.06 -15.79
C MET A 123 23.23 0.23 -16.98
N LEU A 124 22.33 -0.31 -17.81
CA LEU A 124 22.73 -1.02 -19.03
C LEU A 124 23.52 -0.11 -19.99
N ARG A 125 23.13 1.16 -20.14
CA ARG A 125 23.88 2.13 -20.96
C ARG A 125 25.26 2.42 -20.36
N GLN A 126 25.36 2.57 -19.04
CA GLN A 126 26.64 2.76 -18.38
C GLN A 126 27.56 1.55 -18.55
N LEU A 127 27.05 0.33 -18.40
CA LEU A 127 27.80 -0.90 -18.63
C LEU A 127 28.29 -0.99 -20.09
N ALA A 128 27.43 -0.68 -21.06
CA ALA A 128 27.81 -0.65 -22.47
C ALA A 128 28.90 0.39 -22.76
N ASN A 129 28.81 1.58 -22.17
CA ASN A 129 29.83 2.62 -22.30
C ASN A 129 31.15 2.21 -21.63
N ALA A 130 31.09 1.64 -20.42
CA ALA A 130 32.25 1.14 -19.70
C ALA A 130 32.99 0.04 -20.49
N LYS A 131 32.24 -0.86 -21.13
CA LYS A 131 32.81 -1.88 -22.02
C LYS A 131 33.52 -1.24 -23.22
N LYS A 132 32.88 -0.29 -23.91
CA LYS A 132 33.50 0.45 -25.03
C LYS A 132 34.79 1.18 -24.61
N THR A 133 34.79 1.82 -23.45
CA THR A 133 36.00 2.49 -22.94
C THR A 133 37.11 1.49 -22.58
N SER A 134 36.75 0.32 -22.02
CA SER A 134 37.71 -0.73 -21.74
C SER A 134 38.31 -1.29 -23.02
N ASP A 135 37.49 -1.61 -24.02
CA ASP A 135 37.94 -2.11 -25.33
C ASP A 135 38.87 -1.10 -26.02
N SER A 136 38.53 0.20 -26.00
CA SER A 136 39.38 1.28 -26.54
C SER A 136 40.72 1.42 -25.79
N MET A 137 40.69 1.28 -24.46
CA MET A 137 41.91 1.31 -23.64
C MET A 137 42.82 0.09 -23.93
N TYR A 138 42.26 -1.11 -24.09
CA TYR A 138 43.01 -2.30 -24.50
C TYR A 138 43.66 -2.12 -25.88
N ILE A 139 42.93 -1.56 -26.86
CA ILE A 139 43.48 -1.25 -28.18
C ILE A 139 44.63 -0.25 -28.06
N ASN A 140 44.45 0.85 -27.32
CA ASN A 140 45.51 1.86 -27.15
C ASN A 140 46.76 1.30 -26.45
N ILE A 141 46.61 0.47 -25.42
CA ILE A 141 47.75 -0.20 -24.76
C ILE A 141 48.45 -1.15 -25.76
N CYS A 142 47.69 -1.91 -26.55
CA CYS A 142 48.27 -2.79 -27.57
C CYS A 142 49.05 -2.00 -28.63
N VAL A 143 48.53 -0.85 -29.07
CA VAL A 143 49.19 0.04 -30.04
C VAL A 143 50.46 0.68 -29.43
N MET A 144 50.41 1.14 -28.18
CA MET A 144 51.57 1.71 -27.50
C MET A 144 52.65 0.65 -27.18
N GLY A 145 52.24 -0.57 -26.83
CA GLY A 145 53.13 -1.72 -26.67
C GLY A 145 53.75 -2.21 -27.98
N CYS A 146 53.04 -2.05 -29.10
CA CYS A 146 53.53 -2.29 -30.46
C CYS A 146 54.41 -1.16 -31.03
N GLY A 147 54.86 -0.21 -30.20
CA GLY A 147 55.97 0.70 -30.53
C GLY A 147 57.30 -0.01 -30.88
N LYS A 148 57.31 -1.36 -30.84
CA LYS A 148 58.28 -2.22 -31.51
C LYS A 148 57.57 -3.39 -32.20
N HIS A 149 56.88 -3.12 -33.31
CA HIS A 149 56.94 -3.90 -34.56
C HIS A 149 55.81 -3.47 -35.48
N ALA A 150 56.19 -2.80 -36.57
CA ALA A 150 55.37 -2.62 -37.75
C ALA A 150 55.01 -3.98 -38.35
N PHE A 151 53.86 -4.57 -38.02
CA PHE A 151 53.36 -5.75 -38.77
C PHE A 151 51.85 -6.05 -38.66
N PHE A 152 51.04 -5.29 -37.90
CA PHE A 152 49.64 -5.69 -37.64
C PHE A 152 48.58 -5.04 -38.55
N LEU A 153 48.96 -4.07 -39.41
CA LEU A 153 48.01 -3.43 -40.33
C LEU A 153 47.67 -4.26 -41.58
N ASP A 154 48.40 -5.36 -41.85
CA ASP A 154 48.11 -6.22 -43.01
C ASP A 154 47.00 -7.27 -42.74
N TYR A 155 46.66 -7.54 -41.47
CA TYR A 155 45.69 -8.60 -41.14
C TYR A 155 44.22 -8.15 -41.31
N PHE A 156 43.91 -6.87 -41.07
CA PHE A 156 42.54 -6.35 -41.22
C PHE A 156 42.22 -5.78 -42.60
N SER A 157 43.23 -5.38 -43.39
CA SER A 157 43.02 -4.92 -44.77
C SER A 157 42.71 -6.07 -45.74
N SER A 158 43.15 -7.29 -45.41
CA SER A 158 42.98 -8.47 -46.28
C SER A 158 41.62 -9.20 -46.12
N ASN A 159 40.85 -8.92 -45.05
CA ASN A 159 39.57 -9.60 -44.77
C ASN A 159 38.32 -8.73 -45.01
N ALA A 160 38.47 -7.55 -45.63
CA ALA A 160 37.36 -6.70 -46.07
C ALA A 160 37.10 -6.80 -47.59
N ARG A 161 37.80 -7.69 -48.31
CA ARG A 161 37.56 -8.03 -49.72
C ARG A 161 37.59 -9.54 -49.93
N SER A 162 36.57 -10.23 -49.45
CA SER A 162 36.12 -11.53 -49.97
C SER A 162 34.72 -11.83 -49.46
#